data_AF-A0A414P813-F1
#
_entry.id   AF-A0A414P813-F1
#
_cell.length_a   1.000
_cell.length_b   1.000
_cell.length_c   1.000
_cell.angle_alpha   90.00
_cell.angle_beta   90.00
_cell.angle_gamma   90.00
#
_symmetry.space_group_name_H-M   'P 1'
#
loop_
_entity.id
_entity.type
_entity.pdbx_description
1 polymer ?
#
loop_
_entity_poly.entity_id
_entity_poly.type
_entity_poly.pdbx_seq_one_letter_code
_entity_poly.pdbx_strand_id
1 'polypeptide(L)'
;MKWGVRRYQNKDGSLTTAGEKRYARDAREKEFTKYDSSTGQYYKQSKKNGRSDLAFDAKRYAKEDTERAKRLIDSSKNITNDVKRSIDTSNRNRKVPKMDLSNMTDQQMREQINRAILEQQYNNMFNPKRESKGREYVSHILDSAGNVLAITSSALGIALAIKELRG
;
A
#
# COMPACT_ATOMS: atom_id res chain seq x y z
N MET A 1 -27.42 -6.61 -1.42
CA MET A 1 -26.43 -5.61 -0.93
C MET A 1 -25.02 -5.91 -1.41
N LYS A 2 -24.31 -4.91 -1.96
CA LYS A 2 -22.89 -4.96 -2.35
C LYS A 2 -21.99 -5.17 -1.12
N TRP A 3 -20.84 -5.84 -1.28
CA TRP A 3 -19.92 -6.19 -0.18
C TRP A 3 -19.52 -4.99 0.70
N GLY A 4 -19.15 -3.85 0.10
CA GLY A 4 -18.76 -2.66 0.86
C GLY A 4 -19.86 -2.06 1.75
N VAL A 5 -21.13 -2.23 1.36
CA VAL A 5 -22.30 -1.73 2.12
C VAL A 5 -22.58 -2.63 3.33
N ARG A 6 -22.33 -3.94 3.22
CA ARG A 6 -22.53 -4.91 4.31
C ARG A 6 -21.62 -4.66 5.51
N ARG A 7 -20.51 -3.93 5.33
CA ARG A 7 -19.64 -3.49 6.43
C ARG A 7 -20.30 -2.45 7.33
N TYR A 8 -21.34 -1.77 6.84
CA TYR A 8 -21.99 -0.66 7.50
C TYR A 8 -23.46 -0.95 7.83
N GLN A 9 -24.14 -1.74 6.99
CA GLN A 9 -25.55 -2.06 7.13
C GLN A 9 -25.80 -3.56 6.98
N ASN A 10 -26.58 -4.12 7.90
CA ASN A 10 -27.06 -5.50 7.89
C ASN A 10 -28.12 -5.72 6.81
N LYS A 11 -28.45 -6.98 6.51
CA LYS A 11 -29.44 -7.32 5.47
C LYS A 11 -30.86 -6.83 5.78
N ASP A 12 -31.22 -6.78 7.06
CA ASP A 12 -32.46 -6.25 7.63
C ASP A 12 -32.54 -4.71 7.55
N GLY A 13 -31.45 -4.04 7.15
CA GLY A 13 -31.36 -2.60 7.04
C GLY A 13 -30.84 -1.90 8.30
N SER A 14 -30.62 -2.63 9.40
CA SER A 14 -30.03 -2.08 10.63
C SER A 14 -28.55 -1.74 10.44
N LEU A 15 -28.02 -0.82 11.25
CA LEU A 15 -26.61 -0.49 11.23
C LEU A 15 -25.79 -1.59 11.92
N THR A 16 -24.63 -1.89 11.36
CA THR A 16 -23.60 -2.67 12.05
C THR A 16 -22.88 -1.79 13.08
N THR A 17 -22.13 -2.38 14.01
CA THR A 17 -21.28 -1.63 14.95
C THR A 17 -20.31 -0.67 14.26
N ALA A 18 -19.80 -1.03 13.07
CA ALA A 18 -18.95 -0.14 12.28
C ALA A 18 -19.76 1.00 11.63
N GLY A 19 -20.98 0.71 11.19
CA GLY A 19 -21.95 1.70 10.69
C GLY A 19 -22.36 2.71 11.76
N GLU A 20 -22.67 2.26 12.97
CA GLU A 20 -23.01 3.13 14.11
C GLU A 20 -21.87 4.08 14.47
N LYS A 21 -20.63 3.58 14.54
CA LYS A 21 -19.45 4.40 14.83
C LYS A 21 -19.21 5.49 13.77
N ARG A 22 -19.44 5.17 12.49
CA ARG A 22 -19.35 6.15 11.40
C ARG A 22 -20.48 7.16 11.47
N TYR A 23 -21.70 6.68 11.67
CA TYR A 23 -22.88 7.53 11.78
C TYR A 23 -22.80 8.51 12.96
N ALA A 24 -22.34 8.06 14.12
CA ALA A 24 -22.09 8.91 15.28
C ALA A 24 -20.97 9.95 15.04
N ARG A 25 -19.94 9.59 14.25
CA ARG A 25 -18.89 10.54 13.84
C ARG A 25 -19.45 11.61 12.91
N ASP A 26 -20.20 11.22 11.89
CA ASP A 26 -20.86 12.16 10.97
C ASP A 26 -21.82 13.09 11.70
N ALA A 27 -22.54 12.56 12.71
CA ALA A 27 -23.41 13.37 13.56
C ALA A 27 -22.62 14.46 14.30
N ARG A 28 -21.45 14.12 14.84
CA ARG A 28 -20.55 15.10 15.47
C ARG A 28 -20.02 16.12 14.47
N GLU A 29 -19.55 15.68 13.30
CA GLU A 29 -19.01 16.55 12.26
C GLU A 29 -20.05 17.52 11.68
N LYS A 30 -21.31 17.11 11.61
CA LYS A 30 -22.42 17.91 11.08
C LYS A 30 -23.27 18.61 12.15
N GLU A 31 -22.80 18.57 13.40
CA GLU A 31 -23.42 19.21 14.57
C GLU A 31 -24.83 18.70 14.89
N PHE A 32 -25.11 17.42 14.60
CA PHE A 32 -26.30 16.71 15.06
C PHE A 32 -26.03 16.15 16.46
N THR A 33 -26.36 16.93 17.48
CA THR A 33 -25.99 16.65 18.88
C THR A 33 -27.03 15.83 19.64
N LYS A 34 -28.28 15.78 19.18
CA LYS A 34 -29.35 15.05 19.86
C LYS A 34 -29.55 13.68 19.21
N TYR A 35 -29.85 12.67 20.01
CA TYR A 35 -30.13 11.31 19.55
C TYR A 35 -31.53 10.90 19.99
N ASP A 36 -32.31 10.39 19.05
CA ASP A 36 -33.65 9.88 19.28
C ASP A 36 -33.59 8.36 19.38
N SER A 37 -33.80 7.83 20.59
CA SER A 37 -33.73 6.38 20.84
C SER A 37 -34.90 5.61 20.23
N SER A 38 -36.00 6.27 19.89
CA SER A 38 -37.18 5.64 19.28
C SER A 38 -37.01 5.41 17.78
N THR A 39 -36.42 6.38 17.08
CA THR A 39 -36.18 6.32 15.63
C THR A 39 -34.76 5.87 15.29
N GLY A 40 -33.85 5.85 16.27
CA GLY A 40 -32.45 5.50 16.10
C GLY A 40 -31.63 6.55 15.34
N GLN A 41 -32.11 7.80 15.28
CA GLN A 41 -31.54 8.85 14.44
C GLN A 41 -30.96 10.01 15.24
N TYR A 42 -29.84 10.57 14.77
CA TYR A 42 -29.33 11.84 15.25
C TYR A 42 -30.12 12.99 14.61
N TYR A 43 -30.47 13.98 15.41
CA TYR A 43 -31.21 15.14 14.96
C TYR A 43 -30.60 16.43 15.55
N LYS A 44 -30.90 17.56 14.90
CA LYS A 44 -30.69 18.89 15.47
C LYS A 44 -31.95 19.71 15.33
N GLN A 45 -32.14 20.63 16.26
CA GLN A 45 -33.29 21.53 16.28
C GLN A 45 -32.79 22.96 16.16
N SER A 46 -33.28 23.66 15.14
CA SER A 46 -33.02 25.08 14.93
C SER A 46 -34.31 25.86 15.11
N LYS A 47 -34.23 27.04 15.72
CA LYS A 47 -35.38 27.96 15.86
C LYS A 47 -35.95 28.40 14.50
N LYS A 48 -35.12 28.42 13.44
CA LYS A 48 -35.52 28.86 12.09
C LYS A 48 -36.00 27.72 11.20
N ASN A 49 -35.38 26.54 11.29
CA ASN A 49 -35.55 25.44 10.33
C ASN A 49 -36.23 24.20 10.93
N GLY A 50 -36.65 24.24 12.21
CA GLY A 50 -37.31 23.10 12.87
C GLY A 50 -36.36 21.95 13.18
N ARG A 51 -36.90 20.71 13.18
CA ARG A 51 -36.15 19.46 13.39
C ARG A 51 -35.58 18.98 12.06
N SER A 52 -34.26 18.81 12.01
CA SER A 52 -33.58 18.14 10.89
C SER A 52 -32.96 16.84 11.40
N ASP A 53 -33.25 15.74 10.71
CA ASP A 53 -32.72 14.42 11.02
C ASP A 53 -31.55 14.06 10.11
N LEU A 54 -30.56 13.36 10.65
CA LEU A 54 -29.40 12.89 9.91
C LEU A 54 -29.71 11.52 9.31
N ALA A 55 -29.82 11.43 7.98
CA ALA A 55 -29.93 10.14 7.31
C ALA A 55 -28.57 9.42 7.31
N PHE A 56 -28.56 8.13 7.70
CA PHE A 56 -27.39 7.28 7.50
C PHE A 56 -27.31 6.85 6.02
N ASP A 57 -26.11 6.87 5.44
CA ASP A 57 -25.90 6.45 4.06
C ASP A 57 -24.73 5.46 3.95
N ALA A 58 -25.06 4.17 4.03
CA ALA A 58 -24.09 3.09 3.95
C ALA A 58 -23.42 2.99 2.56
N LYS A 59 -24.08 3.46 1.49
CA LYS A 59 -23.48 3.49 0.14
C LYS A 59 -22.40 4.58 0.05
N ARG A 60 -22.64 5.75 0.66
CA ARG A 60 -21.63 6.81 0.77
C ARG A 60 -20.38 6.31 1.50
N TYR A 61 -20.54 5.68 2.66
CA TYR A 61 -19.40 5.14 3.42
C TYR A 61 -18.59 4.11 2.65
N ALA A 62 -19.27 3.20 1.95
CA ALA A 62 -18.60 2.23 1.10
C ALA A 62 -17.82 2.92 -0.04
N LYS A 63 -18.37 3.97 -0.64
CA LYS A 63 -17.70 4.74 -1.70
C LYS A 63 -16.47 5.48 -1.18
N GLU A 64 -16.58 6.21 -0.07
CA GLU A 64 -15.47 6.94 0.55
C GLU A 64 -14.29 6.02 0.91
N ASP A 65 -14.55 4.84 1.46
CA ASP A 65 -13.51 3.86 1.75
C ASP A 65 -12.81 3.37 0.48
N THR A 66 -13.57 3.12 -0.60
CA THR A 66 -12.97 2.72 -1.88
C THR A 66 -12.13 3.82 -2.49
N GLU A 67 -12.56 5.08 -2.38
CA GLU A 67 -11.78 6.24 -2.86
C GLU A 67 -10.52 6.45 -2.03
N ARG A 68 -10.60 6.28 -0.71
CA ARG A 68 -9.44 6.33 0.18
C ARG A 68 -8.42 5.24 -0.17
N ALA A 69 -8.89 4.01 -0.40
CA ALA A 69 -8.04 2.91 -0.83
C ALA A 69 -7.38 3.19 -2.20
N LYS A 70 -8.14 3.70 -3.17
CA LYS A 70 -7.59 4.13 -4.48
C LYS A 70 -6.49 5.18 -4.31
N ARG A 71 -6.74 6.23 -3.52
CA ARG A 71 -5.72 7.27 -3.25
C ARG A 71 -4.46 6.71 -2.62
N LEU A 72 -4.59 5.81 -1.63
CA LEU A 72 -3.43 5.13 -1.03
C LEU A 72 -2.67 4.27 -2.05
N ILE A 73 -3.38 3.54 -2.90
CA ILE A 73 -2.78 2.73 -3.98
C ILE A 73 -2.04 3.64 -4.98
N ASP A 74 -2.66 4.75 -5.40
CA ASP A 74 -2.06 5.67 -6.35
C ASP A 74 -0.83 6.38 -5.75
N SER A 75 -0.90 6.79 -4.48
CA SER A 75 0.25 7.31 -3.74
C SER A 75 1.37 6.28 -3.62
N SER A 76 1.03 5.02 -3.33
CA SER A 76 2.01 3.92 -3.28
C SER A 76 2.66 3.71 -4.64
N LYS A 77 1.88 3.67 -5.73
CA LYS A 77 2.39 3.50 -7.10
C LYS A 77 3.36 4.61 -7.49
N ASN A 78 3.05 5.86 -7.13
CA ASN A 78 3.95 6.98 -7.39
C ASN A 78 5.27 6.81 -6.64
N ILE A 79 5.21 6.49 -5.34
CA ILE A 79 6.41 6.25 -4.53
C ILE A 79 7.22 5.08 -5.09
N THR A 80 6.59 3.96 -5.44
CA THR A 80 7.32 2.80 -6.00
C THR A 80 7.97 3.13 -7.33
N ASN A 81 7.30 3.90 -8.19
CA ASN A 81 7.86 4.33 -9.47
C ASN A 81 9.03 5.30 -9.28
N ASP A 82 8.94 6.23 -8.34
CA ASP A 82 10.01 7.17 -8.00
C ASP A 82 11.22 6.42 -7.42
N VAL A 83 10.98 5.46 -6.52
CA VAL A 83 12.03 4.60 -5.97
C VAL A 83 12.68 3.77 -7.07
N LYS A 84 11.90 3.09 -7.91
CA LYS A 84 12.42 2.30 -9.04
C LYS A 84 13.26 3.18 -9.97
N ARG A 85 12.74 4.36 -10.34
CA ARG A 85 13.45 5.33 -11.18
C ARG A 85 14.76 5.79 -10.53
N SER A 86 14.78 6.03 -9.22
CA SER A 86 15.98 6.44 -8.47
C SER A 86 17.04 5.33 -8.41
N ILE A 87 16.62 4.08 -8.28
CA ILE A 87 17.50 2.91 -8.31
C ILE A 87 18.04 2.72 -9.73
N ASP A 88 17.20 2.84 -10.75
CA ASP A 88 17.58 2.71 -12.16
C ASP A 88 18.55 3.83 -12.59
N THR A 89 18.33 5.09 -12.20
CA THR A 89 19.31 6.17 -12.45
C THR A 89 20.60 5.95 -11.68
N SER A 90 20.54 5.47 -10.43
CA SER A 90 21.73 5.11 -9.67
C SER A 90 22.53 3.99 -10.36
N ASN A 91 21.86 3.00 -10.93
CA ASN A 91 22.50 1.89 -11.64
C ASN A 91 23.03 2.33 -13.01
N ARG A 92 22.32 3.20 -13.73
CA ARG A 92 22.75 3.73 -15.03
C ARG A 92 23.93 4.70 -14.91
N ASN A 93 24.03 5.44 -13.80
CA ASN A 93 25.14 6.35 -13.52
C ASN A 93 26.37 5.65 -12.92
N ARG A 94 26.31 4.35 -12.63
CA ARG A 94 27.52 3.58 -12.33
C ARG A 94 28.38 3.53 -13.58
N LYS A 95 29.50 4.25 -13.57
CA LYS A 95 30.56 4.11 -14.58
C LYS A 95 31.14 2.70 -14.48
N VAL A 96 30.59 1.77 -15.25
CA VAL A 96 31.22 0.47 -15.47
C VAL A 96 32.41 0.74 -16.38
N PRO A 97 33.65 0.43 -15.98
CA PRO A 97 34.81 0.56 -16.86
C PRO A 97 34.57 -0.34 -18.08
N LYS A 98 34.37 0.28 -19.25
CA LYS A 98 34.28 -0.45 -20.52
C LYS A 98 35.71 -0.75 -20.94
N MET A 99 36.05 -2.03 -21.02
CA MET A 99 37.32 -2.45 -21.58
C MET A 99 37.30 -2.22 -23.09
N ASP A 100 38.37 -1.69 -23.65
CA ASP A 100 38.48 -1.50 -25.10
C ASP A 100 38.80 -2.84 -25.75
N LEU A 101 37.77 -3.47 -26.31
CA LEU A 101 37.85 -4.80 -26.93
C LEU A 101 38.35 -4.74 -28.38
N SER A 102 38.55 -3.53 -28.95
CA SER A 102 38.82 -3.35 -30.38
C SER A 102 40.17 -3.92 -30.86
N ASN A 103 41.14 -4.08 -29.96
CA ASN A 103 42.48 -4.58 -30.27
C ASN A 103 42.77 -5.99 -29.70
N MET A 104 41.75 -6.69 -29.18
CA MET A 104 41.92 -8.03 -28.61
C MET A 104 41.71 -9.12 -29.66
N THR A 105 42.56 -10.15 -29.65
CA THR A 105 42.35 -11.34 -30.50
C THR A 105 41.22 -12.21 -29.93
N ASP A 106 40.58 -13.01 -30.77
CA ASP A 106 39.47 -13.91 -30.37
C ASP A 106 39.84 -14.84 -29.19
N GLN A 107 41.10 -15.28 -29.13
CA GLN A 107 41.60 -16.09 -28.02
C GLN A 107 41.68 -15.28 -26.73
N GLN A 108 42.20 -14.05 -26.79
CA GLN A 108 42.28 -13.16 -25.64
C GLN A 108 40.87 -12.79 -25.14
N MET A 109 39.88 -12.64 -26.01
CA MET A 109 38.49 -12.39 -25.62
C MET A 109 37.89 -13.55 -24.83
N ARG A 110 38.17 -14.80 -25.21
CA ARG A 110 37.72 -15.99 -24.47
C ARG A 110 38.32 -16.07 -23.07
N GLU A 111 39.62 -15.77 -22.96
CA GLU A 111 40.31 -15.70 -21.67
C GLU A 111 39.76 -14.58 -20.78
N GLN A 112 39.46 -13.42 -21.37
CA GLN A 112 38.83 -12.29 -20.68
C GLN A 112 37.44 -12.63 -20.15
N ILE A 113 36.63 -13.35 -20.94
CA ILE A 113 35.30 -13.81 -20.53
C ILE A 113 35.42 -14.78 -19.36
N ASN A 114 36.30 -15.77 -19.45
CA ASN A 114 36.52 -16.74 -18.37
C ASN A 114 36.97 -16.04 -17.08
N ARG A 115 37.89 -15.09 -17.21
CA ARG A 115 38.33 -14.26 -16.09
C ARG A 115 37.20 -13.42 -15.51
N ALA A 116 36.38 -12.78 -16.33
CA ALA A 116 35.25 -11.98 -15.88
C ALA A 116 34.18 -12.83 -15.17
N ILE A 117 33.91 -14.05 -15.67
CA ILE A 117 33.02 -15.01 -15.03
C ILE A 117 33.56 -15.42 -13.66
N LEU A 118 34.86 -15.74 -13.57
CA LEU A 118 35.51 -16.08 -12.32
C LEU A 118 35.51 -14.91 -11.33
N GLU A 119 35.81 -13.69 -11.79
CA GLU A 119 35.74 -12.48 -10.99
C GLU A 119 34.31 -12.22 -10.49
N GLN A 120 33.28 -12.49 -11.30
CA GLN A 120 31.89 -12.42 -10.85
C GLN A 120 31.59 -13.46 -9.77
N GLN A 121 31.99 -14.72 -9.97
CA GLN A 121 31.80 -15.79 -9.00
C GLN A 121 32.51 -15.46 -7.68
N TYR A 122 33.75 -15.00 -7.74
CA TYR A 122 34.52 -14.60 -6.56
C TYR A 122 33.89 -13.41 -5.85
N ASN A 123 33.49 -12.37 -6.58
CA ASN A 123 32.84 -11.22 -5.97
C ASN A 123 31.50 -11.61 -5.32
N ASN A 124 30.72 -12.49 -5.96
CA ASN A 124 29.46 -12.97 -5.39
C ASN A 124 29.66 -13.81 -4.12
N MET A 125 30.73 -14.61 -4.04
CA MET A 125 30.99 -15.50 -2.90
C MET A 125 31.76 -14.84 -1.75
N PHE A 126 32.72 -13.95 -2.06
CA PHE A 126 33.69 -13.44 -1.09
C PHE A 126 33.64 -11.93 -0.87
N ASN A 127 32.99 -11.19 -1.76
CA ASN A 127 32.78 -9.75 -1.62
C ASN A 127 31.31 -9.39 -1.92
N PRO A 128 30.35 -9.93 -1.15
CA PRO A 128 28.94 -9.63 -1.36
C PRO A 128 28.80 -8.11 -1.38
N LYS A 129 28.22 -7.59 -2.47
CA LYS A 129 28.03 -6.15 -2.65
C LYS A 129 27.40 -5.62 -1.38
N ARG A 130 28.08 -4.69 -0.70
CA ARG A 130 27.55 -3.98 0.46
C ARG A 130 26.42 -3.05 0.01
N GLU A 131 25.33 -3.61 -0.46
CA GLU A 131 24.07 -2.90 -0.45
C GLU A 131 23.75 -2.68 1.02
N SER A 132 23.27 -1.47 1.39
CA SER A 132 22.88 -1.28 2.78
C SER A 132 21.76 -2.27 3.07
N LYS A 133 21.81 -2.97 4.21
CA LYS A 133 20.77 -3.93 4.60
C LYS A 133 19.36 -3.34 4.46
N GLY A 134 19.22 -2.02 4.63
CA GLY A 134 17.98 -1.28 4.39
C GLY A 134 17.58 -1.12 2.92
N ARG A 135 18.53 -0.96 1.99
CA ARG A 135 18.26 -0.93 0.54
C ARG A 135 17.89 -2.31 0.00
N GLU A 136 18.59 -3.35 0.44
CA GLU A 136 18.32 -4.75 0.09
C GLU A 136 16.94 -5.20 0.59
N TYR A 137 16.58 -4.83 1.82
CA TYR A 137 15.25 -5.11 2.36
C TYR A 137 14.13 -4.41 1.59
N VAL A 138 14.35 -3.14 1.20
CA VAL A 138 13.37 -2.37 0.42
C VAL A 138 13.27 -2.91 -1.01
N SER A 139 14.36 -3.29 -1.67
CA SER A 139 14.31 -3.91 -3.00
C SER A 139 13.62 -5.28 -2.96
N HIS A 140 13.92 -6.13 -1.97
CA HIS A 140 13.23 -7.42 -1.80
C HIS A 140 11.74 -7.28 -1.50
N ILE A 141 11.34 -6.29 -0.68
CA ILE A 141 9.93 -5.97 -0.46
C ILE A 141 9.30 -5.44 -1.73
N LEU A 142 9.95 -4.56 -2.49
CA LEU A 142 9.38 -3.98 -3.70
C LEU A 142 9.24 -5.01 -4.84
N ASP A 143 10.22 -5.89 -5.00
CA ASP A 143 10.21 -6.95 -6.01
C ASP A 143 9.26 -8.12 -5.61
N SER A 144 9.12 -8.43 -4.32
CA SER A 144 8.15 -9.42 -3.83
C SER A 144 6.72 -8.86 -3.71
N ALA A 145 6.57 -7.57 -3.37
CA ALA A 145 5.27 -6.92 -3.20
C ALA A 145 4.71 -6.34 -4.50
N GLY A 146 5.49 -6.31 -5.59
CA GLY A 146 5.01 -5.95 -6.92
C GLY A 146 3.85 -6.82 -7.42
N ASN A 147 3.60 -7.98 -6.79
CA ASN A 147 2.51 -8.90 -7.14
C ASN A 147 1.80 -9.59 -5.95
N VAL A 148 1.84 -9.06 -4.71
CA VAL A 148 0.89 -9.52 -3.67
C VAL A 148 -0.43 -8.77 -3.81
N LEU A 149 -1.16 -9.18 -4.84
CA LEU A 149 -2.60 -9.05 -4.92
C LEU A 149 -3.23 -9.71 -3.70
N ALA A 150 -3.88 -8.94 -2.83
CA ALA A 150 -5.33 -9.05 -2.61
C ALA A 150 -5.72 -8.29 -1.34
N ILE A 151 -6.45 -7.21 -1.54
CA ILE A 151 -7.28 -6.56 -0.54
C ILE A 151 -8.45 -7.54 -0.25
N THR A 152 -8.18 -8.67 0.40
CA THR A 152 -9.18 -9.59 0.94
C THR A 152 -9.14 -9.51 2.46
N SER A 153 -9.63 -8.37 2.95
CA SER A 153 -10.47 -8.23 4.14
C SER A 153 -10.19 -9.07 5.39
N SER A 154 -8.97 -9.11 5.93
CA SER A 154 -8.82 -9.27 7.38
C SER A 154 -7.47 -8.75 7.89
N ALA A 155 -7.53 -7.94 8.94
CA ALA A 155 -6.35 -7.40 9.63
C ALA A 155 -5.40 -8.48 10.20
N LEU A 156 -5.80 -9.76 10.16
CA LEU A 156 -4.96 -10.90 10.54
C LEU A 156 -3.71 -11.04 9.66
N GLY A 157 -3.79 -10.74 8.36
CA GLY A 157 -2.67 -10.96 7.44
C GLY A 157 -1.47 -10.05 7.71
N ILE A 158 -1.72 -8.78 8.03
CA ILE A 158 -0.67 -7.83 8.39
C ILE A 158 -0.12 -8.14 9.79
N ALA A 159 -0.98 -8.54 10.73
CA ALA A 159 -0.57 -8.88 12.09
C ALA A 159 0.31 -10.14 12.16
N LEU A 160 0.06 -11.15 11.33
CA LEU A 160 0.89 -12.36 11.27
C LEU A 160 2.28 -12.07 10.67
N ALA A 161 2.36 -11.31 9.58
CA ALA A 161 3.64 -10.89 9.01
C ALA A 161 4.47 -10.02 9.98
N ILE A 162 3.81 -9.19 10.80
CA ILE A 162 4.48 -8.42 11.86
C ILE A 162 4.89 -9.31 13.04
N LYS A 163 4.10 -10.36 13.36
CA LYS A 163 4.41 -11.30 14.45
C LYS A 163 5.61 -12.19 14.11
N GLU A 164 5.70 -12.70 12.89
CA GLU A 164 6.83 -13.51 12.41
C GLU A 164 8.16 -12.73 12.37
N LEU A 165 8.10 -11.39 12.27
CA LEU A 165 9.26 -10.51 12.37
C LEU A 165 9.71 -10.22 13.81
N ARG A 166 8.95 -10.66 14.83
CA ARG A 166 9.25 -10.42 16.24
C ARG A 166 9.50 -11.68 17.07
N GLY A 167 9.53 -12.86 16.47
CA GLY A 167 9.84 -14.14 17.13
C GLY A 167 8.97 -15.28 16.66
#